data_AF-A0A661BR76-F1
#
_entry.id   AF-A0A661BR76-F1
#
_cell.length_a   1.000
_cell.length_b   1.000
_cell.length_c   1.000
_cell.angle_alpha   90.00
_cell.angle_beta   90.00
_cell.angle_gamma   90.00
#
_symmetry.space_group_name_H-M   'P 1'
#
loop_
_entity.id
_entity.type
_entity.pdbx_description
1 polymer ?
#
loop_
_entity_poly.entity_id
_entity_poly.type
_entity_poly.pdbx_seq_one_letter_code
_entity_poly.pdbx_strand_id
1 'polypeptide(L)'
;MKFEGGSLLLETEVNTREGVEIKYKLDANDVPVEKLFTQFKSPVDFNGTVNMLVDLQTRGQGLDDIAENLNGTYKLVLENGQIQTENADFFMFDLFGMFVGSFASKEDFTKITCAVASLDINNGIAETQALQWDTPTMKVAGTGTIDLKNETIDLIMVPDKKKLVGGLIVTPIKISGPIRDPEIEILSKGGALGSLAGAALLPQIYIPFTSMGRLFNMVVESDTDDSPCL
;
A
#
# COMPACT_ATOMS: atom_id res chain seq x y z
N MET A 1 9.83 13.31 -17.27
CA MET A 1 9.26 12.71 -18.51
C MET A 1 7.77 13.01 -18.54
N LYS A 2 7.23 13.43 -19.68
CA LYS A 2 5.78 13.56 -19.88
C LYS A 2 5.37 12.52 -20.91
N PHE A 3 4.28 11.80 -20.67
CA PHE A 3 3.72 10.83 -21.61
C PHE A 3 2.24 11.13 -21.80
N GLU A 4 1.67 10.54 -22.85
CA GLU A 4 0.25 10.68 -23.12
C GLU A 4 -0.56 10.08 -21.95
N GLY A 5 -1.24 10.92 -21.18
CA GLY A 5 -2.04 10.49 -20.02
C GLY A 5 -1.48 10.89 -18.65
N GLY A 6 -0.22 11.33 -18.52
CA GLY A 6 0.34 11.71 -17.21
C GLY A 6 1.79 12.22 -17.24
N SER A 7 2.39 12.40 -16.06
CA SER A 7 3.78 12.84 -15.89
C SER A 7 4.55 12.05 -14.86
N LEU A 8 5.86 11.94 -15.06
CA LEU A 8 6.79 11.33 -14.11
C LEU A 8 8.06 12.17 -14.02
N LEU A 9 8.32 12.73 -12.85
CA LEU A 9 9.56 13.44 -12.52
C LEU A 9 10.36 12.55 -11.57
N LEU A 10 11.61 12.30 -11.94
CA LEU A 10 12.55 11.49 -11.18
C LEU A 10 13.80 12.32 -10.95
N GLU A 11 14.14 12.54 -9.69
CA GLU A 11 15.38 13.18 -9.27
C GLU A 11 16.13 12.23 -8.34
N THR A 12 17.39 11.95 -8.69
CA THR A 12 18.28 11.16 -7.84
C THR A 12 19.55 11.97 -7.59
N GLU A 13 19.85 12.22 -6.33
CA GLU A 13 21.10 12.83 -5.90
C GLU A 13 21.95 11.76 -5.21
N VAL A 14 23.21 11.62 -5.64
CA VAL A 14 24.17 10.74 -4.99
C VAL A 14 25.37 11.58 -4.56
N ASN A 15 25.61 11.64 -3.25
CA ASN A 15 26.76 12.30 -2.66
C ASN A 15 27.70 11.24 -2.09
N THR A 16 29.00 11.35 -2.41
CA THR A 16 30.04 10.39 -2.01
C THR A 16 31.17 11.02 -1.20
N ARG A 17 31.03 12.29 -0.77
CA ARG A 17 32.11 13.06 -0.13
C ARG A 17 32.41 12.62 1.31
N GLU A 18 31.38 12.26 2.07
CA GLU A 18 31.49 11.87 3.49
C GLU A 18 30.91 10.46 3.76
N GLY A 19 30.81 9.65 2.70
CA GLY A 19 30.03 8.41 2.66
C GLY A 19 29.03 8.44 1.51
N VAL A 20 28.41 7.30 1.20
CA VAL A 20 27.38 7.21 0.16
C VAL A 20 26.06 7.66 0.76
N GLU A 21 25.60 8.83 0.34
CA GLU A 21 24.27 9.38 0.62
C GLU A 21 23.47 9.41 -0.67
N ILE A 22 22.25 8.90 -0.63
CA ILE A 22 21.34 8.82 -1.77
C ILE A 22 20.06 9.55 -1.38
N LYS A 23 19.65 10.52 -2.19
CA LYS A 23 18.30 11.08 -2.16
C LYS A 23 17.58 10.69 -3.42
N TYR A 24 16.32 10.30 -3.28
CA TYR A 24 15.48 9.82 -4.34
C TYR A 24 14.13 10.52 -4.23
N LYS A 25 13.77 11.28 -5.27
CA LYS A 25 12.46 11.90 -5.40
C LYS A 25 11.79 11.38 -6.66
N LEU A 26 10.56 10.91 -6.50
CA LEU A 26 9.70 10.50 -7.60
C LEU A 26 8.35 11.19 -7.41
N ASP A 27 7.93 11.90 -8.44
CA ASP A 27 6.60 12.49 -8.52
C ASP A 27 5.95 11.97 -9.81
N ALA A 28 4.94 11.13 -9.65
CA ALA A 28 4.22 10.48 -10.73
C ALA A 28 2.75 10.86 -10.63
N ASN A 29 2.21 11.52 -11.66
CA ASN A 29 0.84 11.99 -11.70
C ASN A 29 0.11 11.38 -12.90
N ASP A 30 -1.07 10.81 -12.64
CA ASP A 30 -1.98 10.17 -13.57
C ASP A 30 -1.30 9.17 -14.51
N VAL A 31 -0.44 8.31 -13.96
CA VAL A 31 0.36 7.40 -14.78
C VAL A 31 -0.44 6.14 -15.11
N PRO A 32 -0.77 5.85 -16.38
CA PRO A 32 -1.42 4.59 -16.72
C PRO A 32 -0.43 3.44 -16.56
N VAL A 33 -0.75 2.48 -15.72
CA VAL A 33 0.18 1.43 -15.30
C VAL A 33 0.60 0.55 -16.49
N GLU A 34 -0.31 0.28 -17.42
CA GLU A 34 -0.03 -0.46 -18.64
C GLU A 34 1.05 0.20 -19.51
N LYS A 35 1.18 1.53 -19.47
CA LYS A 35 2.22 2.27 -20.21
C LYS A 35 3.59 2.15 -19.56
N LEU A 36 3.66 1.98 -18.24
CA LEU A 36 4.92 1.71 -17.54
C LEU A 36 5.46 0.33 -17.92
N PHE A 37 4.62 -0.71 -17.88
CA PHE A 37 5.08 -2.08 -18.08
C PHE A 37 5.37 -2.45 -19.53
N THR A 38 4.67 -1.83 -20.49
CA THR A 38 5.00 -1.97 -21.91
C THR A 38 6.43 -1.48 -22.22
N GLN A 39 6.92 -0.46 -21.50
CA GLN A 39 8.32 -0.01 -21.62
C GLN A 39 9.33 -1.08 -21.16
N PHE A 40 8.98 -1.91 -20.19
CA PHE A 40 9.82 -2.99 -19.67
C PHE A 40 9.64 -4.34 -20.38
N LYS A 41 8.82 -4.39 -21.45
CA LYS A 41 8.50 -5.62 -22.21
C LYS A 41 7.97 -6.76 -21.35
N SER A 42 7.37 -6.44 -20.19
CA SER A 42 6.71 -7.44 -19.36
C SER A 42 5.24 -7.52 -19.79
N PRO A 43 4.69 -8.69 -20.10
CA PRO A 43 3.24 -8.84 -20.18
C PRO A 43 2.70 -8.52 -18.79
N VAL A 44 1.84 -7.53 -18.70
CA VAL A 44 1.19 -7.17 -17.44
C VAL A 44 -0.31 -7.12 -17.66
N ASP A 45 -0.99 -8.03 -16.99
CA ASP A 45 -2.44 -8.16 -16.96
C ASP A 45 -3.04 -7.29 -15.85
N PHE A 46 -2.51 -6.08 -15.75
CA PHE A 46 -2.92 -5.07 -14.80
C PHE A 46 -3.03 -3.72 -15.48
N ASN A 47 -4.21 -3.12 -15.36
CA ASN A 47 -4.49 -1.77 -15.82
C ASN A 47 -4.90 -0.91 -14.62
N GLY A 48 -4.81 0.40 -14.78
CA GLY A 48 -5.18 1.37 -13.76
C GLY A 48 -4.36 2.65 -13.88
N THR A 49 -4.75 3.67 -13.13
CA THR A 49 -4.01 4.95 -13.06
C THR A 49 -3.33 5.05 -11.70
N VAL A 50 -2.02 5.31 -11.69
CA VAL A 50 -1.25 5.45 -10.46
C VAL A 50 -0.75 6.89 -10.30
N ASN A 51 -0.94 7.42 -9.11
CA ASN A 51 -0.32 8.63 -8.60
C ASN A 51 0.66 8.22 -7.49
N MET A 52 1.88 8.75 -7.51
CA MET A 52 2.92 8.37 -6.55
C MET A 52 3.79 9.57 -6.20
N LEU A 53 4.04 9.75 -4.90
CA LEU A 53 4.99 10.71 -4.38
C LEU A 53 5.97 9.95 -3.47
N VAL A 54 7.24 9.97 -3.84
CA VAL A 54 8.32 9.37 -3.06
C VAL A 54 9.34 10.47 -2.80
N ASP A 55 9.69 10.69 -1.54
CA ASP A 55 10.81 11.53 -1.13
C ASP A 55 11.59 10.76 -0.09
N LEU A 56 12.68 10.14 -0.50
CA LEU A 56 13.48 9.25 0.32
C LEU A 56 14.92 9.74 0.39
N GLN A 57 15.52 9.57 1.55
CA GLN A 57 16.94 9.78 1.77
C GLN A 57 17.51 8.60 2.57
N THR A 58 18.72 8.21 2.26
CA THR A 58 19.42 7.14 2.96
C THR A 58 20.93 7.33 2.87
N ARG A 59 21.66 6.66 3.76
CA ARG A 59 23.11 6.66 3.81
C ARG A 59 23.60 5.24 4.09
N GLY A 60 24.62 4.80 3.37
CA GLY A 60 25.07 3.42 3.52
C GLY A 60 25.91 2.90 2.37
N GLN A 61 26.74 1.90 2.62
CA GLN A 61 27.60 1.29 1.60
C GLN A 61 27.03 -0.03 1.05
N GLY A 62 25.98 -0.55 1.67
CA GLY A 62 25.28 -1.77 1.24
C GLY A 62 23.76 -1.64 1.31
N LEU A 63 23.05 -2.69 0.85
CA LEU A 63 21.58 -2.74 0.87
C LEU A 63 21.02 -2.71 2.30
N ASP A 64 21.67 -3.40 3.23
CA ASP A 64 21.26 -3.43 4.64
C ASP A 64 21.37 -2.03 5.27
N ASP A 65 22.49 -1.33 5.03
CA ASP A 65 22.66 0.06 5.47
C ASP A 65 21.61 0.98 4.85
N ILE A 66 21.30 0.78 3.56
CA ILE A 66 20.31 1.57 2.83
C ILE A 66 18.92 1.39 3.44
N ALA A 67 18.54 0.15 3.75
CA ALA A 67 17.27 -0.18 4.36
C ALA A 67 17.18 0.35 5.80
N GLU A 68 18.23 0.16 6.61
CA GLU A 68 18.29 0.61 8.00
C GLU A 68 18.29 2.14 8.15
N ASN A 69 18.92 2.86 7.24
CA ASN A 69 19.03 4.33 7.33
C ASN A 69 18.00 5.06 6.46
N LEU A 70 17.03 4.34 5.89
CA LEU A 70 16.01 4.93 5.03
C LEU A 70 15.12 5.88 5.85
N ASN A 71 14.95 7.09 5.35
CA ASN A 71 14.10 8.12 5.92
C ASN A 71 13.30 8.80 4.82
N GLY A 72 12.10 9.28 5.12
CA GLY A 72 11.30 10.07 4.20
C GLY A 72 9.85 9.61 4.12
N THR A 73 9.20 9.84 2.99
CA THR A 73 7.78 9.54 2.81
C THR A 73 7.54 8.82 1.49
N TYR A 74 6.65 7.84 1.53
CA TYR A 74 6.15 7.12 0.36
C TYR A 74 4.63 7.24 0.32
N LYS A 75 4.10 7.75 -0.79
CA LYS A 75 2.66 7.84 -1.02
C LYS A 75 2.31 7.27 -2.37
N LEU A 76 1.22 6.51 -2.42
CA LEU A 76 0.69 5.88 -3.61
C LEU A 76 -0.83 5.95 -3.57
N VAL A 77 -1.42 6.32 -4.70
CA VAL A 77 -2.84 6.15 -4.99
C VAL A 77 -2.99 5.42 -6.31
N LEU A 78 -3.78 4.35 -6.31
CA LEU A 78 -4.18 3.60 -7.49
C LEU A 78 -5.67 3.78 -7.69
N GLU A 79 -6.07 4.10 -8.90
CA GLU A 79 -7.45 4.32 -9.30
C GLU A 79 -7.85 3.40 -10.43
N ASN A 80 -9.11 2.93 -10.37
CA ASN A 80 -9.74 2.14 -11.45
C ASN A 80 -8.88 0.94 -11.91
N GLY A 81 -8.25 0.25 -10.97
CA GLY A 81 -7.39 -0.89 -11.24
C GLY A 81 -8.16 -2.16 -11.60
N GLN A 82 -7.58 -2.98 -12.47
CA GLN A 82 -8.10 -4.32 -12.78
C GLN A 82 -6.95 -5.31 -12.91
N ILE A 83 -6.99 -6.41 -12.14
CA ILE A 83 -6.02 -7.51 -12.20
C ILE A 83 -6.72 -8.74 -12.78
N GLN A 84 -6.15 -9.39 -13.78
CA GLN A 84 -6.68 -10.70 -14.25
C GLN A 84 -6.36 -11.80 -13.23
N THR A 85 -7.38 -12.55 -12.81
CA THR A 85 -7.35 -13.52 -11.70
C THR A 85 -6.39 -14.69 -11.97
N GLU A 86 -6.16 -15.06 -13.23
CA GLU A 86 -5.26 -16.17 -13.60
C GLU A 86 -3.77 -15.90 -13.34
N ASN A 87 -3.38 -14.63 -13.19
CA ASN A 87 -2.00 -14.19 -12.98
C ASN A 87 -1.83 -13.38 -11.68
N ALA A 88 -2.79 -13.47 -10.75
CA ALA A 88 -2.69 -12.84 -9.42
C ALA A 88 -1.46 -13.35 -8.63
N ASP A 89 -0.96 -14.54 -8.96
CA ASP A 89 0.26 -15.15 -8.40
C ASP A 89 1.56 -14.47 -8.87
N PHE A 90 1.53 -13.63 -9.91
CA PHE A 90 2.74 -13.04 -10.52
C PHE A 90 3.17 -11.71 -9.86
N PHE A 91 2.37 -11.16 -8.94
CA PHE A 91 2.78 -9.97 -8.20
C PHE A 91 3.80 -10.36 -7.14
N MET A 92 5.04 -9.86 -7.31
CA MET A 92 6.26 -10.10 -6.52
C MET A 92 6.18 -9.86 -5.00
N PHE A 93 5.01 -9.56 -4.46
CA PHE A 93 4.76 -9.55 -3.03
C PHE A 93 3.74 -10.66 -2.74
N ASP A 94 4.22 -11.77 -2.19
CA ASP A 94 3.42 -12.92 -1.74
C ASP A 94 2.21 -12.48 -0.88
N LEU A 95 2.38 -11.37 -0.16
CA LEU A 95 1.34 -10.65 0.57
C LEU A 95 0.13 -10.24 -0.29
N PHE A 96 0.38 -9.70 -1.48
CA PHE A 96 -0.66 -9.18 -2.36
C PHE A 96 -1.39 -10.30 -3.08
N GLY A 97 -0.66 -11.34 -3.52
CA GLY A 97 -1.25 -12.55 -4.08
C GLY A 97 -2.10 -13.30 -3.06
N MET A 98 -1.63 -13.43 -1.81
CA MET A 98 -2.38 -14.05 -0.72
C MET A 98 -3.60 -13.22 -0.31
N PHE A 99 -3.48 -11.89 -0.25
CA PHE A 99 -4.57 -10.97 0.02
C PHE A 99 -5.60 -11.06 -1.12
N VAL A 100 -5.21 -10.79 -2.37
CA VAL A 100 -6.09 -10.85 -3.55
C VAL A 100 -6.71 -12.23 -3.71
N GLY A 101 -5.97 -13.33 -3.55
CA GLY A 101 -6.45 -14.70 -3.66
C GLY A 101 -7.49 -15.07 -2.59
N SER A 102 -7.37 -14.50 -1.38
CA SER A 102 -8.39 -14.63 -0.33
C SER A 102 -9.69 -13.89 -0.63
N PHE A 103 -9.66 -12.93 -1.57
CA PHE A 103 -10.80 -12.08 -1.94
C PHE A 103 -11.26 -12.23 -3.39
N ALA A 104 -10.58 -13.07 -4.18
CA ALA A 104 -10.91 -13.33 -5.57
C ALA A 104 -12.32 -13.94 -5.67
N SER A 105 -13.21 -13.22 -6.34
CA SER A 105 -14.50 -13.76 -6.80
C SER A 105 -14.26 -14.84 -7.86
N LYS A 106 -15.28 -15.66 -8.16
CA LYS A 106 -15.28 -16.58 -9.32
C LYS A 106 -15.19 -15.87 -10.70
N GLU A 107 -14.83 -14.59 -10.73
CA GLU A 107 -14.66 -13.81 -11.94
C GLU A 107 -13.20 -13.83 -12.39
N ASP A 108 -12.98 -13.77 -13.70
CA ASP A 108 -11.66 -13.82 -14.34
C ASP A 108 -10.78 -12.59 -14.04
N PHE A 109 -11.29 -11.60 -13.31
CA PHE A 109 -10.55 -10.43 -12.85
C PHE A 109 -11.01 -9.92 -11.48
N THR A 110 -10.11 -9.27 -10.75
CA THR A 110 -10.39 -8.53 -9.52
C THR A 110 -10.34 -7.02 -9.80
N LYS A 111 -11.45 -6.31 -9.53
CA LYS A 111 -11.55 -4.85 -9.68
C LYS A 111 -11.16 -4.12 -8.41
N ILE A 112 -10.36 -3.07 -8.57
CA ILE A 112 -9.92 -2.15 -7.54
C ILE A 112 -10.47 -0.78 -7.90
N THR A 113 -11.39 -0.26 -7.11
CA THR A 113 -11.90 1.10 -7.30
C THR A 113 -10.84 2.10 -6.89
N CYS A 114 -10.21 1.88 -5.73
CA CYS A 114 -9.19 2.75 -5.17
C CYS A 114 -8.25 1.94 -4.28
N ALA A 115 -6.95 2.20 -4.32
CA ALA A 115 -6.03 1.78 -3.28
C ALA A 115 -5.14 2.95 -2.87
N VAL A 116 -4.93 3.13 -1.57
CA VAL A 116 -4.13 4.22 -1.00
C VAL A 116 -3.10 3.63 -0.04
N ALA A 117 -1.86 4.05 -0.19
CA ALA A 117 -0.80 3.80 0.79
C ALA A 117 -0.04 5.09 1.05
N SER A 118 0.09 5.50 2.30
CA SER A 118 0.95 6.61 2.75
C SER A 118 1.76 6.10 3.93
N LEU A 119 3.08 6.14 3.80
CA LEU A 119 4.02 5.65 4.78
C LEU A 119 5.00 6.76 5.12
N ASP A 120 5.24 6.98 6.41
CA ASP A 120 6.37 7.77 6.89
C ASP A 120 7.46 6.83 7.37
N ILE A 121 8.67 7.02 6.85
CA ILE A 121 9.82 6.15 7.10
C ILE A 121 10.82 6.91 7.97
N ASN A 122 11.18 6.32 9.10
CA ASN A 122 12.17 6.84 10.02
C ASN A 122 13.15 5.74 10.40
N ASN A 123 14.42 5.90 10.00
CA ASN A 123 15.49 4.93 10.26
C ASN A 123 15.08 3.47 9.96
N GLY A 124 14.59 3.26 8.74
CA GLY A 124 14.19 1.95 8.24
C GLY A 124 12.86 1.42 8.78
N ILE A 125 12.18 2.14 9.66
CA ILE A 125 10.84 1.78 10.14
C ILE A 125 9.82 2.63 9.39
N ALA A 126 8.98 1.98 8.57
CA ALA A 126 7.88 2.62 7.85
C ALA A 126 6.57 2.45 8.63
N GLU A 127 5.96 3.57 9.03
CA GLU A 127 4.68 3.62 9.72
C GLU A 127 3.56 4.04 8.76
N THR A 128 2.45 3.30 8.76
CA THR A 128 1.31 3.62 7.90
C THR A 128 0.59 4.88 8.41
N GLN A 129 0.58 5.93 7.59
CA GLN A 129 -0.28 7.11 7.79
C GLN A 129 -1.65 6.91 7.12
N ALA A 130 -1.69 6.13 6.05
CA ALA A 130 -2.91 5.70 5.38
C ALA A 130 -2.66 4.35 4.70
N LEU A 131 -3.57 3.39 4.87
CA LEU A 131 -3.54 2.16 4.11
C LEU A 131 -4.98 1.72 3.84
N GLN A 132 -5.39 1.71 2.58
CA GLN A 132 -6.76 1.39 2.19
C GLN A 132 -6.79 0.66 0.85
N TRP A 133 -7.75 -0.24 0.74
CA TRP A 133 -8.11 -0.97 -0.46
C TRP A 133 -9.63 -0.94 -0.64
N ASP A 134 -10.11 -0.45 -1.77
CA ASP A 134 -11.52 -0.35 -2.09
C ASP A 134 -11.84 -1.13 -3.37
N THR A 135 -12.82 -2.02 -3.29
CA THR A 135 -13.40 -2.77 -4.41
C THR A 135 -14.89 -2.49 -4.53
N PRO A 136 -15.56 -2.92 -5.62
CA PRO A 136 -17.02 -2.77 -5.75
C PRO A 136 -17.84 -3.42 -4.64
N THR A 137 -17.28 -4.40 -3.91
CA THR A 137 -18.00 -5.21 -2.91
C THR A 137 -17.48 -5.03 -1.49
N MET A 138 -16.27 -4.52 -1.30
CA MET A 138 -15.60 -4.47 0.00
C MET A 138 -14.62 -3.31 0.08
N LYS A 139 -14.52 -2.69 1.25
CA LYS A 139 -13.40 -1.82 1.66
C LYS A 139 -12.55 -2.58 2.65
N VAL A 140 -11.24 -2.38 2.61
CA VAL A 140 -10.32 -2.86 3.64
C VAL A 140 -9.43 -1.71 4.00
N ALA A 141 -9.22 -1.49 5.28
CA ALA A 141 -8.24 -0.53 5.76
C ALA A 141 -7.20 -1.20 6.63
N GLY A 142 -6.01 -0.64 6.61
CA GLY A 142 -4.86 -1.16 7.33
C GLY A 142 -4.26 -0.11 8.25
N THR A 143 -3.58 -0.59 9.28
CA THR A 143 -2.66 0.21 10.09
C THR A 143 -1.53 -0.68 10.59
N GLY A 144 -0.34 -0.10 10.79
CA GLY A 144 0.78 -0.81 11.39
C GLY A 144 2.13 -0.30 10.90
N THR A 145 3.12 -1.17 10.97
CA THR A 145 4.52 -0.85 10.67
C THR A 145 5.18 -1.90 9.81
N ILE A 146 6.16 -1.47 9.02
CA ILE A 146 7.07 -2.31 8.26
C ILE A 146 8.49 -1.96 8.72
N ASP A 147 9.21 -2.93 9.25
CA ASP A 147 10.61 -2.78 9.66
C ASP A 147 11.50 -3.30 8.52
N LEU A 148 12.11 -2.36 7.78
CA LEU A 148 12.98 -2.65 6.65
C LEU A 148 14.36 -3.15 7.11
N LYS A 149 14.76 -2.85 8.35
CA LYS A 149 16.03 -3.31 8.92
C LYS A 149 15.96 -4.81 9.24
N ASN A 150 14.86 -5.25 9.84
CA ASN A 150 14.66 -6.64 10.21
C ASN A 150 13.87 -7.43 9.16
N GLU A 151 13.48 -6.79 8.06
CA GLU A 151 12.62 -7.34 7.03
C GLU A 151 11.32 -7.95 7.60
N THR A 152 10.67 -7.26 8.55
CA THR A 152 9.41 -7.71 9.17
C THR A 152 8.25 -6.74 8.96
N ILE A 153 7.03 -7.26 9.11
CA ILE A 153 5.79 -6.49 9.10
C ILE A 153 5.00 -6.76 10.37
N ASP A 154 4.20 -5.78 10.77
CA ASP A 154 3.12 -5.93 11.75
C ASP A 154 1.98 -4.99 11.32
N LEU A 155 1.00 -5.55 10.61
CA LEU A 155 -0.14 -4.85 10.05
C LEU A 155 -1.44 -5.43 10.58
N ILE A 156 -2.43 -4.58 10.79
CA ILE A 156 -3.80 -4.98 11.11
C ILE A 156 -4.69 -4.49 9.99
N MET A 157 -5.41 -5.42 9.36
CA MET A 157 -6.34 -5.12 8.28
C MET A 157 -7.78 -5.36 8.75
N VAL A 158 -8.65 -4.38 8.49
CA VAL A 158 -10.08 -4.44 8.86
C VAL A 158 -10.91 -4.37 7.60
N PRO A 159 -11.54 -5.49 7.20
CA PRO A 159 -12.46 -5.48 6.09
C PRO A 159 -13.81 -4.88 6.50
N ASP A 160 -14.52 -4.28 5.54
CA ASP A 160 -15.88 -3.78 5.62
C ASP A 160 -16.63 -4.10 4.33
N LYS A 161 -17.72 -4.88 4.41
CA LYS A 161 -18.47 -5.35 3.24
C LYS A 161 -19.60 -4.38 2.89
N LYS A 162 -19.56 -3.79 1.71
CA LYS A 162 -20.49 -2.72 1.27
C LYS A 162 -21.97 -3.12 1.16
N LYS A 163 -22.29 -4.40 0.90
CA LYS A 163 -23.64 -4.82 0.45
C LYS A 163 -24.37 -5.84 1.32
N LEU A 164 -23.87 -6.18 2.52
CA LEU A 164 -24.61 -7.08 3.41
C LEU A 164 -25.55 -6.27 4.31
N VAL A 165 -26.82 -6.19 3.90
CA VAL A 165 -27.94 -5.81 4.78
C VAL A 165 -28.03 -6.87 5.88
N GLY A 166 -27.39 -6.62 7.03
CA GLY A 166 -27.40 -7.57 8.14
C GLY A 166 -26.10 -7.73 8.94
N GLY A 167 -25.23 -6.71 9.00
CA GLY A 167 -24.24 -6.57 10.08
C GLY A 167 -23.38 -7.81 10.35
N LEU A 168 -22.70 -8.34 9.32
CA LEU A 168 -21.64 -9.32 9.56
C LEU A 168 -20.39 -8.56 9.95
N ILE A 169 -20.07 -8.63 11.25
CA ILE A 169 -18.78 -8.24 11.82
C ILE A 169 -17.70 -8.92 10.99
N VAL A 170 -17.00 -8.15 10.17
CA VAL A 170 -15.83 -8.64 9.45
C VAL A 170 -14.68 -8.62 10.45
N THR A 171 -14.10 -9.79 10.68
CA THR A 171 -13.07 -9.98 11.70
C THR A 171 -11.77 -9.33 11.23
N PRO A 172 -11.17 -8.42 12.02
CA PRO A 172 -9.84 -7.92 11.73
C PRO A 172 -8.85 -9.07 11.59
N ILE A 173 -7.88 -8.91 10.71
CA ILE A 173 -6.75 -9.83 10.57
C ILE A 173 -5.47 -9.11 10.94
N LYS A 174 -4.57 -9.80 11.63
CA LYS A 174 -3.20 -9.36 11.85
C LYS A 174 -2.32 -10.09 10.84
N ILE A 175 -1.40 -9.35 10.23
CA ILE A 175 -0.37 -9.86 9.34
C ILE A 175 0.97 -9.49 9.98
N SER A 176 1.75 -10.47 10.41
CA SER A 176 3.01 -10.19 11.11
C SER A 176 4.10 -11.21 10.81
N GLY A 177 5.36 -10.82 11.06
CA GLY A 177 6.52 -11.69 10.84
C GLY A 177 7.36 -11.23 9.65
N PRO A 178 8.20 -12.10 9.06
CA PRO A 178 9.04 -11.76 7.92
C PRO A 178 8.22 -11.25 6.72
N ILE A 179 8.68 -10.20 6.03
CA ILE A 179 8.04 -9.64 4.83
C ILE A 179 7.85 -10.72 3.75
N ARG A 180 8.83 -11.63 3.63
CA ARG A 180 8.84 -12.70 2.61
C ARG A 180 7.97 -13.90 2.97
N ASP A 181 7.63 -14.09 4.24
CA ASP A 181 6.82 -15.22 4.70
C ASP A 181 6.04 -14.80 5.96
N PRO A 182 4.97 -14.01 5.78
CA PRO A 182 4.22 -13.42 6.87
C PRO A 182 3.17 -14.38 7.40
N GLU A 183 2.95 -14.35 8.71
CA GLU A 183 1.87 -15.08 9.37
C GLU A 183 0.58 -14.25 9.38
N ILE A 184 -0.55 -14.90 9.11
CA ILE A 184 -1.88 -14.28 9.19
C ILE A 184 -2.65 -14.85 10.37
N GLU A 185 -3.04 -13.98 11.30
CA GLU A 185 -3.87 -14.29 12.45
C GLU A 185 -5.25 -13.63 12.33
N ILE A 186 -6.32 -14.40 12.48
CA ILE A 186 -7.68 -13.86 12.55
C ILE A 186 -7.95 -13.38 13.99
N LEU A 187 -8.12 -12.07 14.18
CA LEU A 187 -8.37 -11.46 15.49
C LEU A 187 -9.83 -11.67 15.90
N SER A 188 -10.18 -12.88 16.32
CA SER A 188 -11.53 -13.19 16.78
C SER A 188 -11.86 -12.43 18.07
N LYS A 189 -13.12 -11.98 18.20
CA LYS A 189 -13.66 -11.32 19.41
C LYS A 189 -13.53 -12.16 20.70
N GLY A 190 -13.20 -13.45 20.61
CA GLY A 190 -13.02 -14.36 21.75
C GLY A 190 -11.55 -14.65 22.14
N GLY A 191 -10.57 -14.34 21.28
CA GLY A 191 -9.14 -14.61 21.54
C GLY A 191 -8.32 -13.37 21.95
N ALA A 192 -8.68 -12.21 21.42
CA ALA A 192 -7.96 -10.95 21.66
C ALA A 192 -8.19 -10.33 23.05
N LEU A 193 -9.11 -10.89 23.85
CA LEU A 193 -9.33 -10.49 25.25
C LEU A 193 -8.34 -11.18 26.23
N GLY A 194 -7.55 -12.15 25.77
CA GLY A 194 -6.59 -12.87 26.60
C GLY A 194 -5.17 -12.29 26.59
N SER A 195 -4.79 -11.57 25.52
CA SER A 195 -3.49 -10.91 25.42
C SER A 195 -3.67 -9.40 25.64
N LEU A 196 -2.88 -8.82 26.55
CA LEU A 196 -2.88 -7.38 26.83
C LEU A 196 -2.60 -6.53 25.56
N ALA A 197 -2.08 -7.13 24.49
CA ALA A 197 -1.87 -6.51 23.19
C ALA A 197 -3.17 -6.33 22.37
N GLY A 198 -4.14 -7.25 22.46
CA GLY A 198 -5.35 -7.22 21.63
C GLY A 198 -6.37 -6.14 22.03
N ALA A 199 -6.39 -5.74 23.30
CA ALA A 199 -7.32 -4.73 23.82
C ALA A 199 -6.90 -3.27 23.51
N ALA A 200 -5.61 -3.02 23.30
CA ALA A 200 -5.07 -1.68 23.04
C ALA A 200 -5.32 -1.17 21.61
N LEU A 201 -5.61 -2.07 20.66
CA LEU A 201 -5.69 -1.77 19.23
C LEU A 201 -7.10 -1.39 18.76
N LEU A 202 -8.14 -1.70 19.56
CA LEU A 202 -9.54 -1.56 19.16
C LEU A 202 -10.04 -0.11 18.93
N PRO A 203 -9.63 0.92 19.71
CA PRO A 203 -10.22 2.25 19.55
C PRO A 203 -9.59 3.08 18.41
N GLN A 204 -8.36 2.79 17.97
CA GLN A 204 -7.67 3.55 16.90
C GLN A 204 -8.11 3.13 15.49
N ILE A 205 -8.57 1.89 15.34
CA ILE A 205 -8.99 1.30 14.06
C ILE A 205 -10.39 1.78 13.63
N TYR A 206 -11.17 2.32 14.57
CA TYR A 206 -12.55 2.74 14.37
C TYR A 206 -12.70 4.26 14.21
N ILE A 207 -11.68 4.95 13.66
CA ILE A 207 -11.93 6.28 13.12
C ILE A 207 -12.83 6.08 11.89
N PRO A 208 -13.97 6.78 11.77
CA PRO A 208 -14.85 6.60 10.63
C PRO A 208 -14.08 6.88 9.33
N PHE A 209 -13.92 5.83 8.53
CA PHE A 209 -13.25 5.79 7.22
C PHE A 209 -13.68 6.90 6.27
N THR A 210 -14.86 7.49 6.49
CA THR A 210 -15.41 8.62 5.74
C THR A 210 -14.61 9.91 5.88
N SER A 211 -13.67 10.00 6.83
CA SER A 211 -12.80 11.17 7.01
C SER A 211 -11.54 11.16 6.14
N MET A 212 -11.24 10.04 5.45
CA MET A 212 -10.00 9.83 4.68
C MET A 212 -10.02 10.35 3.23
N GLY A 213 -11.16 10.78 2.69
CA GLY A 213 -11.17 11.54 1.41
C GLY A 213 -10.28 12.79 1.48
N ARG A 214 -10.00 13.30 2.69
CA ARG A 214 -9.04 14.38 2.92
C ARG A 214 -7.57 13.99 2.70
N LEU A 215 -7.23 12.71 2.78
CA LEU A 215 -5.85 12.24 2.59
C LEU A 215 -5.47 12.20 1.11
N PHE A 216 -6.43 11.97 0.19
CA PHE A 216 -6.19 12.07 -1.25
C PHE A 216 -5.63 13.44 -1.63
N ASN A 217 -6.25 14.53 -1.14
CA ASN A 217 -5.78 15.90 -1.34
C ASN A 217 -4.42 16.21 -0.67
N MET A 218 -3.94 15.35 0.23
CA MET A 218 -2.59 15.45 0.82
C MET A 218 -1.56 14.56 0.12
N VAL A 219 -2.00 13.59 -0.69
CA VAL A 219 -1.15 12.61 -1.38
C VAL A 219 -0.92 13.00 -2.83
N VAL A 220 -1.94 13.53 -3.51
CA VAL A 220 -1.89 13.86 -4.93
C VAL A 220 -2.36 15.29 -5.11
N GLU A 221 -1.51 16.13 -5.72
CA GLU A 221 -1.93 17.40 -6.31
C GLU A 221 -2.57 17.07 -7.66
N SER A 222 -3.74 16.42 -7.62
CA SER A 222 -4.51 16.07 -8.81
C SER A 222 -5.38 17.27 -9.20
N ASP A 223 -5.25 17.71 -10.45
CA ASP A 223 -6.08 18.75 -11.07
C ASP A 223 -7.55 18.28 -11.30
N THR A 224 -7.92 17.08 -10.85
CA THR A 224 -9.23 16.47 -11.15
C THR A 224 -10.06 16.24 -9.87
N ASP A 225 -11.18 16.98 -9.78
CA ASP A 225 -12.21 16.88 -8.73
C ASP A 225 -13.00 15.53 -8.75
N ASP A 226 -12.66 14.61 -9.67
CA ASP A 226 -13.43 13.38 -9.97
C ASP A 226 -12.64 12.08 -9.67
N SER A 227 -11.82 12.07 -8.61
CA SER A 227 -11.13 10.85 -8.20
C SER A 227 -12.12 9.81 -7.61
N PRO A 228 -12.05 8.52 -8.01
CA PRO A 228 -12.81 7.44 -7.39
C PRO A 228 -12.36 7.13 -5.95
N CYS A 229 -11.25 7.74 -5.49
CA CYS A 229 -10.76 7.65 -4.13
C CYS A 229 -11.36 8.71 -3.18
N LEU A 230 -12.09 9.71 -3.70
CA LEU A 230 -12.74 10.80 -2.94
C LEU A 230 -14.17 10.46 -2.46
#